data_AF-A0A7X7NDM7-F1
#
_entry.id   AF-A0A7X7NDM7-F1
#
_cell.length_a   1.000
_cell.length_b   1.000
_cell.length_c   1.000
_cell.angle_alpha   90.00
_cell.angle_beta   90.00
_cell.angle_gamma   90.00
#
_symmetry.space_group_name_H-M   'P 1'
#
loop_
_entity.id
_entity.type
_entity.pdbx_description
1 polymer ?
#
loop_
_entity_poly.entity_id
_entity_poly.type
_entity_poly.pdbx_seq_one_letter_code
_entity_poly.pdbx_strand_id
1 'polypeptide(L)' 'MVESFERIVKVGFARDPKLVFDEIEVVAAEMIRQGWYLKDTLIEDGLACVHLFFERFIEEKES' A
#
# COMPACT_ATOMS: atom_id res chain seq x y z
N MET A 1 -18.90 2.08 7.20
CA MET A 1 -18.52 1.90 5.77
C MET A 1 -17.04 1.52 5.71
N VAL A 2 -16.56 0.86 4.65
CA VAL A 2 -15.12 0.64 4.43
C VAL A 2 -14.65 1.51 3.26
N GLU A 3 -13.59 2.27 3.47
CA GLU A 3 -12.90 3.02 2.42
C GLU A 3 -11.75 2.17 1.91
N SER A 4 -11.55 2.09 0.60
CA SER A 4 -10.41 1.40 -0.01
C SER A 4 -9.50 2.39 -0.74
N PHE A 5 -8.19 2.16 -0.64
CA PHE A 5 -7.17 3.00 -1.24
C PHE A 5 -6.06 2.14 -1.85
N GLU A 6 -5.71 2.42 -3.09
CA GLU A 6 -4.63 1.73 -3.79
C GLU A 6 -3.37 2.60 -3.81
N ARG A 7 -2.23 2.02 -3.42
CA ARG A 7 -0.89 2.60 -3.59
C ARG A 7 -0.09 1.74 -4.55
N ILE A 8 0.43 2.35 -5.61
CA ILE A 8 1.33 1.68 -6.56
C ILE A 8 2.75 2.13 -6.25
N VAL A 9 3.58 1.19 -5.82
CA VAL A 9 5.03 1.37 -5.64
C VAL A 9 5.70 0.93 -6.92
N LYS A 10 6.21 1.89 -7.70
CA LYS A 10 6.99 1.60 -8.90
C LYS A 10 8.39 1.23 -8.46
N VAL A 11 8.70 -0.05 -8.53
CA VAL A 11 10.01 -0.56 -8.20
C VAL A 11 11.04 -0.07 -9.21
N GLY A 12 10.60 0.15 -10.45
CA GLY A 12 11.49 0.41 -11.57
C GLY A 12 12.46 -0.76 -11.75
N PHE A 13 13.31 -0.71 -12.76
CA PHE A 13 14.39 -1.68 -12.90
C PHE A 13 15.49 -1.53 -11.83
N ALA A 14 15.19 -0.89 -10.68
CA ALA A 14 16.13 -0.70 -9.59
C ALA A 14 16.42 -2.06 -8.92
N ARG A 15 17.68 -2.46 -9.04
CA ARG A 15 18.20 -3.85 -8.98
C ARG A 15 18.23 -4.52 -7.60
N ASP A 16 17.69 -3.89 -6.55
CA ASP A 16 17.88 -4.39 -5.19
C ASP A 16 16.55 -4.64 -4.47
N PRO A 17 16.13 -5.91 -4.31
CA PRO A 17 14.86 -6.26 -3.67
C PRO A 17 14.73 -5.66 -2.26
N LYS A 18 15.85 -5.46 -1.55
CA LYS A 18 15.86 -4.81 -0.23
C LYS A 18 15.33 -3.39 -0.24
N LEU A 19 15.69 -2.58 -1.23
CA LEU A 19 15.22 -1.18 -1.30
C LEU A 19 13.72 -1.13 -1.57
N VAL A 20 13.22 -2.09 -2.34
CA VAL A 20 11.79 -2.26 -2.63
C VAL A 20 11.02 -2.59 -1.37
N PHE A 21 11.51 -3.56 -0.59
CA PHE A 21 10.90 -3.92 0.68
C PHE A 21 10.90 -2.74 1.66
N ASP A 22 12.01 -2.00 1.76
CA ASP A 22 12.12 -0.82 2.63
C ASP A 22 11.08 0.26 2.25
N GLU A 23 10.92 0.57 0.95
CA GLU A 23 9.88 1.52 0.50
C GLU A 23 8.46 1.02 0.80
N ILE A 24 8.18 -0.27 0.57
CA ILE A 24 6.88 -0.86 0.88
C ILE A 24 6.61 -0.77 2.39
N GLU A 25 7.59 -1.07 3.24
CA GLU A 25 7.48 -0.96 4.69
C GLU A 25 7.20 0.48 5.13
N VAL A 26 7.90 1.46 4.55
CA VAL A 26 7.69 2.88 4.84
C VAL A 26 6.25 3.30 4.47
N VAL A 27 5.78 2.96 3.27
CA VAL A 27 4.43 3.28 2.80
C VAL A 27 3.37 2.59 3.67
N ALA A 28 3.55 1.30 3.96
CA ALA A 28 2.62 0.55 4.80
C ALA A 28 2.58 1.12 6.23
N ALA A 29 3.72 1.46 6.82
CA ALA A 29 3.79 2.05 8.15
C ALA A 29 3.16 3.46 8.20
N GLU A 30 3.26 4.24 7.13
CA GLU A 30 2.56 5.52 7.02
C GLU A 30 1.04 5.34 6.95
N MET A 31 0.57 4.37 6.16
CA MET A 31 -0.86 4.04 6.03
C MET A 31 -1.45 3.53 7.35
N ILE A 32 -0.75 2.63 8.04
CA ILE A 32 -1.15 2.12 9.36
C ILE A 32 -1.27 3.25 10.38
N ARG A 33 -0.34 4.21 10.37
CA ARG A 33 -0.41 5.41 11.24
C ARG A 33 -1.61 6.29 10.94
N GLN A 34 -2.10 6.29 9.70
CA GLN A 34 -3.31 7.00 9.27
C GLN A 34 -4.60 6.20 9.51
N GLY A 35 -4.51 5.02 10.15
CA GLY A 35 -5.64 4.16 10.45
C GLY A 35 -6.07 3.24 9.31
N TRP A 36 -5.23 3.08 8.29
CA TRP A 36 -5.46 2.15 7.19
C TRP A 36 -4.81 0.80 7.48
N TYR A 37 -5.43 -0.28 7.05
CA TYR A 37 -4.90 -1.64 7.15
C TYR A 37 -4.62 -2.18 5.75
N LEU A 38 -3.48 -2.85 5.60
CA LEU A 38 -3.13 -3.50 4.34
C LEU A 38 -4.04 -4.72 4.16
N LYS A 39 -4.86 -4.69 3.12
CA LYS A 39 -5.84 -5.72 2.79
C LYS A 39 -5.25 -6.76 1.85
N ASP A 40 -4.62 -6.31 0.78
CA ASP A 40 -4.11 -7.17 -0.27
C ASP A 40 -2.87 -6.55 -0.93
N THR A 41 -2.07 -7.39 -1.59
CA THR A 41 -0.85 -6.97 -2.27
C THR A 41 -0.72 -7.72 -3.58
N LEU A 42 -0.57 -7.00 -4.69
CA LEU A 42 -0.40 -7.57 -6.01
C LEU A 42 0.94 -7.14 -6.59
N ILE A 43 1.71 -8.10 -7.06
CA ILE A 43 3.02 -7.84 -7.69
C ILE A 43 2.86 -8.05 -9.19
N GLU A 44 3.12 -7.01 -9.96
CA GLU A 44 3.09 -7.06 -11.42
C GLU A 44 4.52 -7.15 -11.98
N ASP A 45 4.88 -8.36 -12.42
CA ASP A 45 6.22 -8.70 -12.94
C ASP A 45 6.55 -7.95 -14.25
N GLY A 46 5.54 -7.64 -15.06
CA GLY A 46 5.71 -6.98 -16.36
C GLY A 46 6.13 -5.50 -16.30
N LEU A 47 5.76 -4.78 -15.24
CA LEU A 47 6.11 -3.37 -15.04
C LEU A 47 7.04 -3.15 -13.85
N ALA A 48 7.41 -4.22 -13.13
CA ALA A 48 8.10 -4.14 -11.84
C ALA A 48 7.38 -3.15 -10.91
N CYS A 49 6.09 -3.40 -10.68
CA CYS A 49 5.23 -2.58 -9.83
C CYS A 49 4.64 -3.45 -8.71
N VAL A 50 4.57 -2.90 -7.50
CA VAL A 50 3.85 -3.51 -6.39
C VAL A 50 2.64 -2.66 -6.07
N HIS A 51 1.47 -3.26 -6.18
CA HIS A 51 0.19 -2.68 -5.80
C HIS A 51 -0.11 -3.07 -4.37
N LEU A 52 -0.31 -2.08 -3.51
CA LEU A 52 -0.68 -2.24 -2.11
C LEU A 52 -2.11 -1.73 -1.95
N PHE A 53 -3.02 -2.63 -1.60
CA PHE A 53 -4.42 -2.31 -1.34
C PHE A 53 -4.62 -2.10 0.14
N PHE A 54 -5.01 -0.90 0.51
CA PHE A 54 -5.33 -0.51 1.87
C PHE A 54 -6.84 -0.36 2.01
N GLU A 55 -7.34 -0.68 3.19
CA GLU A 55 -8.71 -0.40 3.56
C GLU A 55 -8.73 0.30 4.92
N ARG A 56 -9.79 1.07 5.18
CA ARG A 56 -10.00 1.72 6.47
C ARG A 56 -11.47 1.70 6.81
N PHE A 57 -11.78 1.44 8.07
CA PHE A 57 -13.14 1.60 8.58
C PHE A 57 -13.44 3.09 8.76
N ILE A 58 -14.45 3.57 8.06
CA ILE A 58 -15.05 4.88 8.28
C ILE A 58 -16.36 4.65 9.01
N GLU A 59 -16.37 4.99 10.29
CA GLU A 59 -17.60 5.23 11.03
C GLU A 59 -18.21 6.51 10.45
N GLU A 60 -19.39 6.39 9.85
CA GLU A 60 -20.19 7.58 9.52
C GLU A 60 -20.43 8.30 10.82
N LYS A 61 -19.76 9.45 11.01
CA LYS A 61 -20.21 10.41 12.02
C LYS A 61 -21.52 10.97 11.52
N GLU A 62 -22.63 10.33 11.90
CA GLU A 62 -23.93 10.95 11.93
C GLU A 62 -23.78 12.26 12.73
N SER A 63 -23.93 13.41 12.04
CA SER A 63 -24.09 14.74 12.64
C SER A 63 -25.52 15.20 12.45
#